data_AF-A0A7S4CL19-F1
#
_entry.id   AF-A0A7S4CL19-F1
#
_cell.length_a   1.000
_cell.length_b   1.000
_cell.length_c   1.000
_cell.angle_alpha   90.00
_cell.angle_beta   90.00
_cell.angle_gamma   90.00
#
_symmetry.space_group_name_H-M   'P 1'
#
loop_
_entity.id
_entity.type
_entity.pdbx_description
1 polymer ?
#
loop_
_entity_poly.entity_id
_entity_poly.type
_entity_poly.pdbx_seq_one_letter_code
_entity_poly.pdbx_strand_id
1 'polypeptide(L)'
;LSCLTFLVFFTWQWMFDTSTWNNHFYLTSLLALCFLVTDAHHFGTLSLDCLRRRPRRKAYIVPVPYWHLFLFKFLISVVYLWGAVAKMNYDWVRGWPLWTWIQDDIGDFWKYVMGLAMCWGGLVFDLVVPFLLYHPGWRELGLAG
;
A
#
# COMPACT_ATOMS: atom_id res chain seq x y z
N LEU A 1 -10.21 -16.20 -9.67
CA LEU A 1 -9.06 -16.90 -10.29
C LEU A 1 -7.85 -15.98 -10.38
N SER A 2 -7.98 -14.78 -10.96
CA SER A 2 -6.89 -13.81 -11.10
C SER A 2 -6.16 -13.48 -9.79
N CYS A 3 -6.89 -13.24 -8.69
CA CYS A 3 -6.26 -12.97 -7.38
C CYS A 3 -5.43 -14.15 -6.85
N LEU A 4 -5.87 -15.39 -7.11
CA LEU A 4 -5.16 -16.60 -6.69
C LEU A 4 -3.88 -16.78 -7.49
N THR A 5 -3.98 -16.61 -8.81
CA THR A 5 -2.83 -16.62 -9.71
C THR A 5 -1.82 -15.55 -9.31
N PHE A 6 -2.28 -14.31 -9.11
CA PHE A 6 -1.41 -13.23 -8.65
C PHE A 6 -0.75 -13.56 -7.31
N LEU A 7 -1.53 -13.97 -6.30
CA LEU A 7 -0.99 -14.33 -4.98
C LEU A 7 0.13 -15.36 -5.09
N VAL A 8 -0.11 -16.45 -5.83
CA VAL A 8 0.87 -17.54 -5.97
C VAL A 8 2.11 -17.07 -6.70
N PHE A 9 1.99 -16.50 -7.90
CA PHE A 9 3.15 -16.12 -8.71
C PHE A 9 3.95 -14.96 -8.09
N PHE A 10 3.26 -13.96 -7.55
CA PHE A 10 3.91 -12.82 -6.91
C PHE A 10 4.64 -13.25 -5.64
N THR A 11 3.98 -14.00 -4.75
CA THR A 11 4.61 -14.48 -3.51
C THR A 11 5.75 -15.44 -3.81
N TRP A 12 5.58 -16.31 -4.80
CA TRP A 12 6.64 -17.20 -5.29
C TRP A 12 7.87 -16.39 -5.71
N GLN A 13 7.73 -15.46 -6.66
CA GLN A 13 8.84 -14.64 -7.14
C GLN A 13 9.53 -13.85 -6.02
N TRP A 14 8.74 -13.24 -5.14
CA TRP A 14 9.25 -12.47 -4.00
C TRP A 14 10.10 -13.33 -3.04
N MET A 15 9.72 -14.58 -2.81
CA MET A 15 10.48 -15.48 -1.94
C MET A 15 11.85 -15.89 -2.52
N PHE A 16 12.02 -15.89 -3.84
CA PHE A 16 13.32 -16.23 -4.48
C PHE A 16 14.35 -15.11 -4.37
N ASP A 17 13.91 -13.85 -4.33
CA ASP A 17 14.81 -12.70 -4.34
C ASP A 17 14.90 -12.03 -2.97
N THR A 18 15.93 -12.42 -2.22
CA THR A 18 16.24 -11.85 -0.89
C THR A 18 16.45 -10.34 -0.89
N SER A 19 16.85 -9.74 -2.01
CA SER A 19 17.01 -8.27 -2.10
C SER A 19 15.68 -7.52 -2.02
N THR A 20 14.58 -8.22 -2.27
CA THR A 20 13.22 -7.68 -2.24
C THR A 20 12.48 -7.98 -0.95
N TRP A 21 13.14 -8.53 0.08
CA TRP A 21 12.51 -8.85 1.35
C TRP A 21 12.23 -7.59 2.16
N ASN A 22 11.13 -6.92 1.82
CA ASN A 22 10.63 -5.74 2.52
C ASN A 22 9.17 -5.91 2.92
N ASN A 23 8.74 -5.08 3.87
CA ASN A 23 7.39 -5.15 4.43
C ASN A 23 6.29 -4.82 3.40
N HIS A 24 6.62 -4.12 2.31
CA HIS A 24 5.65 -3.67 1.30
C HIS A 24 5.29 -4.78 0.31
N PHE A 25 6.26 -5.59 -0.11
CA PHE A 25 6.00 -6.77 -0.92
C PHE A 25 5.29 -7.84 -0.09
N TYR A 26 5.67 -8.01 1.19
CA TYR A 26 4.90 -8.83 2.12
C TYR A 26 3.44 -8.37 2.25
N LEU A 27 3.20 -7.06 2.42
CA LEU A 27 1.86 -6.48 2.42
C LEU A 27 1.11 -6.82 1.13
N THR A 28 1.76 -6.71 -0.02
CA THR A 28 1.14 -6.99 -1.32
C THR A 28 0.59 -8.41 -1.40
N SER A 29 1.34 -9.41 -0.90
CA SER A 29 0.85 -10.78 -0.77
C SER A 29 -0.34 -10.89 0.20
N LEU A 30 -0.30 -10.22 1.34
CA LEU A 30 -1.42 -10.20 2.29
C LEU A 30 -2.68 -9.54 1.71
N LEU A 31 -2.54 -8.47 0.94
CA LEU A 31 -3.66 -7.81 0.28
C LEU A 31 -4.28 -8.73 -0.78
N ALA A 32 -3.46 -9.43 -1.57
CA ALA A 32 -3.92 -10.42 -2.53
C ALA A 32 -4.68 -11.57 -1.86
N LEU A 33 -4.22 -12.03 -0.69
CA LEU A 33 -4.93 -12.99 0.14
C LEU A 33 -6.27 -12.43 0.64
N CYS A 34 -6.30 -11.18 1.12
CA CYS A 34 -7.54 -10.52 1.53
C CYS A 34 -8.55 -10.49 0.38
N PHE A 35 -8.13 -10.12 -0.83
CA PHE A 35 -8.99 -10.12 -2.02
C PHE A 35 -9.57 -11.50 -2.40
N LEU A 36 -8.98 -12.61 -1.93
CA LEU A 36 -9.55 -13.94 -2.11
C LEU A 36 -10.67 -14.26 -1.12
N VAL A 37 -10.59 -13.71 0.09
CA VAL A 37 -11.51 -13.99 1.19
C VAL A 37 -12.64 -12.95 1.25
N THR A 38 -12.39 -11.75 0.74
CA THR A 38 -13.35 -10.64 0.72
C THR A 38 -14.16 -10.61 -0.58
N ASP A 39 -15.44 -10.28 -0.49
CA ASP A 39 -16.32 -10.11 -1.65
C ASP A 39 -16.10 -8.75 -2.37
N ALA A 40 -14.91 -8.55 -2.94
CA ALA A 40 -14.54 -7.34 -3.67
C ALA A 40 -15.22 -7.23 -5.07
N HIS A 41 -15.83 -8.32 -5.54
CA HIS A 41 -16.49 -8.43 -6.86
C HIS A 41 -18.01 -8.14 -6.81
N HIS A 42 -18.45 -7.19 -6.00
CA HIS A 42 -19.85 -6.78 -5.90
C HIS A 42 -20.26 -5.67 -6.88
N PHE A 43 -21.58 -5.52 -7.06
CA PHE A 43 -22.19 -4.53 -7.96
C PHE A 43 -21.85 -3.10 -7.49
N GLY A 44 -21.27 -2.28 -8.38
CA GLY A 44 -20.79 -0.93 -8.05
C GLY A 44 -19.27 -0.81 -7.82
N THR A 45 -18.49 -1.89 -8.02
CA THR A 45 -17.03 -1.81 -8.09
C THR A 45 -16.54 -1.81 -9.55
N LEU A 46 -15.41 -1.14 -9.82
CA LEU A 46 -14.73 -1.09 -11.14
C LEU A 46 -14.05 -2.43 -11.51
N SER A 47 -14.75 -3.54 -11.31
CA SER A 47 -14.25 -4.87 -11.61
C SER A 47 -14.77 -5.35 -12.98
N LEU A 48 -13.87 -5.90 -13.81
CA LEU A 48 -14.23 -6.52 -15.09
C LEU A 48 -15.22 -7.67 -14.94
N ASP A 49 -15.19 -8.41 -13.83
CA ASP A 49 -16.15 -9.49 -13.57
C ASP A 49 -17.57 -8.96 -13.29
N CYS A 50 -17.68 -7.72 -12.80
CA CYS A 50 -18.97 -7.04 -12.63
C CYS A 50 -19.49 -6.57 -14.00
N LEU A 51 -18.61 -6.00 -14.84
CA LEU A 51 -18.95 -5.53 -16.18
C LEU A 51 -19.38 -6.68 -17.12
N ARG A 52 -18.77 -7.86 -16.96
CA ARG A 52 -19.04 -9.05 -17.79
C ARG A 52 -20.32 -9.79 -17.37
N ARG A 53 -20.74 -9.66 -16.12
CA ARG A 53 -22.03 -10.16 -15.64
C ARG A 53 -23.13 -9.18 -16.08
N ARG A 54 -23.79 -9.48 -17.21
CA ARG A 54 -25.03 -8.76 -17.62
C ARG A 54 -25.96 -8.64 -16.41
N PRO A 55 -26.68 -7.52 -16.22
CA PRO A 55 -27.51 -7.26 -15.05
C PRO A 55 -28.71 -8.19 -15.05
N ARG A 56 -28.52 -9.44 -14.61
CA ARG A 56 -29.62 -10.35 -14.33
C ARG A 56 -30.22 -9.91 -13.02
N ARG A 57 -31.18 -8.99 -13.20
CA ARG A 57 -32.12 -8.48 -12.21
C ARG A 57 -31.47 -7.58 -11.18
N LYS A 58 -32.32 -6.69 -10.65
CA LYS A 58 -32.13 -5.82 -9.50
C LYS A 58 -31.70 -6.64 -8.27
N ALA A 59 -30.52 -7.23 -8.30
CA ALA A 59 -29.90 -7.83 -7.15
C ALA A 59 -29.57 -6.66 -6.24
N TYR A 60 -30.25 -6.63 -5.09
CA TYR A 60 -30.04 -5.71 -4.00
C TYR A 60 -28.57 -5.31 -3.93
N ILE A 61 -28.30 -4.00 -3.93
CA ILE A 61 -26.98 -3.46 -3.62
C ILE A 61 -26.71 -3.91 -2.19
N VAL A 62 -26.08 -5.08 -2.03
CA VAL A 62 -25.64 -5.55 -0.72
C VAL A 62 -24.45 -4.66 -0.39
N PRO A 63 -24.56 -3.80 0.64
CA PRO A 63 -23.45 -2.95 1.00
C PRO A 63 -22.27 -3.84 1.41
N VAL A 64 -21.08 -3.55 0.85
CA VAL A 64 -19.85 -4.24 1.26
C VAL A 64 -19.68 -4.03 2.77
N PRO A 65 -19.54 -5.11 3.57
CA PRO A 65 -19.40 -4.98 5.01
C PRO A 65 -18.21 -4.09 5.36
N TYR A 66 -18.39 -3.17 6.30
CA TYR A 66 -17.32 -2.24 6.71
C TYR A 66 -16.03 -2.94 7.12
N TRP A 67 -16.13 -4.15 7.70
CA TRP A 67 -14.98 -4.94 8.12
C TRP A 67 -14.03 -5.29 6.96
N HIS A 68 -14.54 -5.43 5.72
CA HIS A 68 -13.70 -5.65 4.55
C HIS A 68 -12.76 -4.46 4.37
N LEU A 69 -13.32 -3.25 4.22
CA LEU A 69 -12.56 -2.02 4.06
C LEU A 69 -11.65 -1.74 5.26
N PHE A 70 -12.13 -2.02 6.46
CA PHE A 70 -11.34 -1.87 7.68
C PHE A 70 -10.11 -2.78 7.67
N LEU A 71 -10.25 -4.05 7.24
CA LEU A 71 -9.12 -4.99 7.16
C LEU A 71 -8.03 -4.47 6.22
N PHE A 72 -8.40 -3.99 5.03
CA PHE A 72 -7.44 -3.40 4.08
C PHE A 72 -6.74 -2.18 4.68
N LYS A 73 -7.50 -1.24 5.25
CA LYS A 73 -6.93 -0.03 5.88
C LYS A 73 -6.00 -0.39 7.04
N PHE A 74 -6.39 -1.36 7.86
CA PHE A 74 -5.62 -1.81 9.00
C PHE A 74 -4.28 -2.41 8.57
N LEU A 75 -4.28 -3.34 7.61
CA LEU A 75 -3.04 -3.97 7.12
C LEU A 75 -2.07 -2.95 6.53
N ILE A 76 -2.57 -2.02 5.71
CA ILE A 76 -1.75 -0.94 5.14
C ILE A 76 -1.19 -0.07 6.28
N SER A 77 -2.03 0.34 7.23
CA SER A 77 -1.62 1.20 8.34
C SER A 77 -0.56 0.55 9.23
N VAL A 78 -0.67 -0.76 9.50
CA VAL A 78 0.32 -1.49 10.29
C VAL A 78 1.69 -1.45 9.61
N VAL A 79 1.76 -1.69 8.31
CA VAL A 79 3.03 -1.69 7.56
C VAL A 79 3.65 -0.29 7.51
N TYR A 80 2.85 0.75 7.27
CA TYR A 80 3.35 2.12 7.24
C TYR A 80 3.78 2.62 8.63
N LEU A 81 3.02 2.34 9.69
CA LEU A 81 3.41 2.70 11.06
C LEU A 81 4.68 1.98 11.51
N TRP A 82 4.80 0.68 11.23
CA TRP A 82 6.05 -0.03 11.53
C TRP A 82 7.21 0.43 10.66
N GLY A 83 6.94 0.82 9.40
CA GLY A 83 7.89 1.49 8.52
C GLY A 83 8.41 2.78 9.13
N ALA A 84 7.52 3.61 9.70
CA ALA A 84 7.89 4.83 10.39
C ALA A 84 8.75 4.55 11.64
N VAL A 85 8.36 3.59 12.48
CA VAL A 85 9.13 3.24 13.68
C VAL A 85 10.54 2.74 13.31
N ALA A 86 10.66 1.91 12.27
CA ALA A 86 11.97 1.46 11.78
C ALA A 86 12.84 2.63 11.29
N LYS A 87 12.23 3.69 10.78
CA LYS A 87 12.88 4.94 10.35
C LYS A 87 13.18 5.91 11.49
N MET A 88 12.68 5.71 12.72
CA MET A 88 12.99 6.55 13.89
C MET A 88 14.31 6.15 14.55
N ASN A 89 15.34 5.87 13.75
CA ASN A 89 16.68 5.59 14.23
C ASN A 89 17.61 6.77 13.94
N TYR A 90 18.73 6.80 14.66
CA TYR A 90 19.68 7.91 14.62
C TYR A 90 20.24 8.18 13.21
N ASP A 91 20.54 7.13 12.45
CA ASP A 91 21.14 7.26 11.12
C ASP A 91 20.13 7.81 10.12
N TRP A 92 18.88 7.37 10.20
CA TRP A 92 17.80 7.84 9.35
C TRP A 92 17.48 9.32 9.59
N VAL A 93 17.37 9.74 10.85
CA VAL A 93 17.11 11.14 11.24
C VAL A 93 18.20 12.09 10.71
N ARG A 94 19.43 11.58 10.60
CA ARG A 94 20.58 12.29 10.03
C ARG A 94 20.69 12.23 8.51
N GLY A 95 19.82 11.47 7.83
CA GLY A 95 19.81 11.35 6.38
C GLY A 95 20.84 10.39 5.79
N TRP A 96 21.58 9.63 6.62
CA TRP A 96 22.69 8.79 6.17
C TRP A 96 22.32 7.76 5.11
N PRO A 97 21.22 6.99 5.23
CA PRO A 97 20.89 5.94 4.27
C PRO A 97 20.73 6.50 2.86
N LEU A 98 19.94 7.56 2.71
CA LEU A 98 19.66 8.14 1.39
C LEU A 98 20.79 9.03 0.89
N TRP A 99 21.57 9.64 1.78
CA TRP A 99 22.79 10.35 1.40
C TRP A 99 23.76 9.44 0.64
N THR A 100 23.94 8.20 1.12
CA THR A 100 24.82 7.21 0.46
C THR A 100 24.28 6.66 -0.86
N TRP A 101 22.98 6.81 -1.13
CA TRP A 101 22.36 6.32 -2.35
C TRP A 101 22.41 7.35 -3.50
N ILE A 102 22.63 8.62 -3.17
CA ILE A 102 22.70 9.70 -4.16
C ILE A 102 24.09 9.69 -4.81
N GLN A 103 24.16 9.88 -6.13
CA GLN A 103 25.42 9.95 -6.88
C GLN A 103 26.18 11.25 -6.60
N ASP A 104 27.52 11.23 -6.79
CA ASP A 104 28.42 12.33 -6.42
C ASP A 104 28.28 13.60 -7.27
N ASP A 105 27.56 13.51 -8.39
CA ASP A 105 27.53 14.51 -9.46
C ASP A 105 26.95 15.89 -9.04
N ILE A 106 26.23 15.96 -7.92
CA ILE A 106 25.55 17.16 -7.43
C ILE A 106 26.32 17.90 -6.32
N GLY A 107 27.46 17.35 -5.85
CA GLY A 107 28.30 17.90 -4.79
C GLY A 107 27.78 17.66 -3.37
N ASP A 108 28.71 17.49 -2.42
CA ASP A 108 28.45 16.98 -1.05
C ASP A 108 27.35 17.72 -0.28
N PHE A 109 27.31 19.05 -0.40
CA PHE A 109 26.30 19.86 0.27
C PHE A 109 24.89 19.52 -0.20
N TRP A 110 24.67 19.47 -1.52
CA TRP A 110 23.35 19.16 -2.08
C TRP A 110 22.96 17.71 -1.87
N LYS A 111 23.93 16.78 -1.90
CA LYS A 111 23.69 15.39 -1.50
C LYS A 111 23.16 15.30 -0.08
N TYR A 112 23.82 15.99 0.86
CA TYR A 112 23.42 15.97 2.27
C TYR A 112 22.01 16.53 2.46
N VAL A 113 21.73 17.70 1.87
CA VAL A 113 20.41 18.34 1.95
C VAL A 113 19.32 17.42 1.36
N MET A 114 19.58 16.82 0.21
CA MET A 114 18.64 15.92 -0.46
C MET A 114 18.42 14.64 0.35
N GLY A 115 19.49 14.01 0.85
CA GLY A 115 19.39 12.82 1.70
C GLY A 115 18.57 13.08 2.95
N LEU A 116 18.80 14.22 3.61
CA LEU A 116 18.01 14.66 4.75
C LEU A 116 16.53 14.87 4.38
N ALA A 117 16.26 15.62 3.31
CA ALA A 117 14.90 15.89 2.85
C ALA A 117 14.14 14.60 2.50
N MET A 118 14.78 13.65 1.82
CA MET A 118 14.15 12.38 1.45
C MET A 118 13.93 11.46 2.67
N CYS A 119 14.85 11.44 3.64
CA CYS A 119 14.70 10.63 4.85
C CYS A 119 13.55 11.14 5.71
N TRP A 120 13.52 12.46 5.97
CA TRP A 120 12.42 13.08 6.69
C TRP A 120 11.11 12.99 5.92
N GLY A 121 11.13 13.19 4.60
CA GLY A 121 9.98 13.01 3.72
C GLY A 121 9.39 11.61 3.81
N GLY A 122 10.24 10.57 3.77
CA GLY A 122 9.80 9.18 3.93
C GLY A 122 9.21 8.88 5.30
N LEU A 123 9.80 9.42 6.38
CA LEU A 123 9.28 9.26 7.74
C LEU A 123 7.91 9.94 7.91
N VAL A 124 7.78 11.18 7.45
CA VAL A 124 6.51 11.93 7.50
C VAL A 124 5.46 11.24 6.65
N PHE A 125 5.82 10.80 5.44
CA PHE A 125 4.92 10.06 4.56
C PHE A 125 4.35 8.82 5.26
N ASP A 126 5.21 8.00 5.85
CA ASP A 126 4.79 6.78 6.54
C ASP A 126 3.85 7.06 7.71
N LEU A 127 4.06 8.15 8.45
CA LEU A 127 3.17 8.57 9.53
C LEU A 127 1.84 9.10 9.02
N VAL A 128 1.83 9.81 7.88
CA VAL A 128 0.64 10.48 7.32
C VAL A 128 -0.31 9.50 6.63
N VAL A 129 0.20 8.46 5.96
CA VAL A 129 -0.62 7.50 5.20
C VAL A 129 -1.78 6.89 6.02
N PRO A 130 -1.57 6.38 7.25
CA PRO A 130 -2.67 5.90 8.09
C PRO A 130 -3.74 6.97 8.33
N PHE A 131 -3.36 8.21 8.67
CA PHE A 131 -4.34 9.28 8.90
C PHE A 131 -5.16 9.59 7.64
N LEU A 132 -4.52 9.62 6.47
CA LEU A 132 -5.22 9.84 5.20
C LEU A 132 -6.19 8.70 4.87
N LEU A 133 -5.80 7.45 5.13
CA LEU A 133 -6.65 6.27 4.89
C LEU A 133 -7.93 6.27 5.72
N TYR A 134 -7.89 6.77 6.96
CA TYR A 134 -9.05 6.85 7.84
C TYR A 134 -9.83 8.16 7.71
N HIS A 135 -9.30 9.17 7.01
CA HIS A 135 -9.99 10.43 6.81
C HIS A 135 -11.23 10.26 5.90
N PRO A 136 -12.43 10.70 6.34
CA PRO A 136 -13.69 10.42 5.64
C PRO A 136 -13.82 11.16 4.30
N GLY A 137 -13.13 12.29 4.10
CA GLY A 137 -13.26 13.14 2.90
C GLY A 137 -12.86 12.48 1.57
N TRP A 138 -12.04 11.42 1.59
CA TRP A 138 -11.61 10.71 0.38
C TRP A 138 -12.60 9.63 -0.08
N ARG A 139 -13.61 9.31 0.75
CA ARG A 139 -14.58 8.24 0.48
C ARG A 139 -15.60 8.66 -0.59
N GLU A 140 -15.93 9.95 -0.66
CA GLU A 140 -16.92 10.46 -1.61
C GLU A 140 -16.42 10.46 -3.06
N LEU A 141 -15.10 10.65 -3.26
CA LEU A 141 -14.48 10.62 -4.59
C LEU A 141 -14.58 9.23 -5.26
N GLY A 142 -14.53 8.16 -4.47
CA GLY A 142 -14.62 6.77 -4.96
C GLY A 142 -16.04 6.23 -5.13
N LEU A 143 -17.06 6.93 -4.60
CA LEU A 143 -18.48 6.60 -4.77
C LEU A 143 -19.14 7.43 -5.89
N ALA A 144 -18.47 8.47 -6.38
CA ALA A 144 -18.94 9.36 -7.44
C ALA A 144 -18.63 8.87 -8.87
N GLY A 145 -18.06 7.68 -9.03
CA GLY A 145 -17.79 7.02 -10.32
C GLY A 145 -18.46 5.65 -10.39
#